data_AF-A0A3B6RGR2-F1
#
_entry.id   AF-A0A3B6RGR2-F1
#
_cell.length_a   1.000
_cell.length_b   1.000
_cell.length_c   1.000
_cell.angle_alpha   90.00
_cell.angle_beta   90.00
_cell.angle_gamma   90.00
#
_symmetry.space_group_name_H-M   'P 1'
#
loop_
_entity.id
_entity.type
_entity.pdbx_description
1 polymer ?
#
loop_
_entity_poly.entity_id
_entity_poly.type
_entity_poly.pdbx_seq_one_letter_code
_entity_poly.pdbx_strand_id
1 'polypeptide(L)'
;MGSHMECSSDESSELSDADIDDYAEKAYTDLKSGKLVARFGADRFRCPFCPGKKKQDYRYNELLQHAIGVGASNRAAKVKANHQALASHLKTDHADAAGSLPPRQAEALINPPKPVQDQELFVWPWMGILANVPVEQTQRGGAIVMQQLAGYKPIRFNAVHCPDGGYTGFAIVRFNKDWIGFKDALGFHNTYKSHHLGKTDWEANKSDKYMFAWLAKEEDYKADDPVGKFLSENGDLKTVAELQQEMSRKTDTLITSLTSQISAKSKYLMELECKCNQMDLALQRAMEDNDSLDQRYNEEMRKMQSTAREHSLKIFHETDQLRKQLDEKENDIRRRSKQLSEIVAQTDMERRKLENERKKNDGQNDSLNMARIEQEKANEGVRLLVEKHKKEKEAALNKILLLEKQLDEKHQLELDIQQLRGKLEVVKHMEGEGVDVKKRTEELNKDLQDRIDAMEDLEELNQALIIKERMTNDELQDAKKELISGLVDLLGPRSNIGIRRMGQVDEKPFIEACKPKYGAEADTKALEFCSMWQDNLRDANWHPFKIVTTGEKSEQIIDEGDEKLVGLKEELGEEVYKAVTTALVEMNEYNASGSYVVSELWNNKDNRKASMGEVVEHILKQWKAKRKR
;
A
#
# COMPACT_ATOMS: atom_id res chain seq x y z
N MET A 1 64.80 43.18 44.80
CA MET A 1 64.03 41.96 44.44
C MET A 1 63.71 42.09 42.96
N GLY A 2 64.54 41.54 42.07
CA GLY A 2 64.39 40.18 41.52
C GLY A 2 63.22 40.21 40.53
N SER A 3 63.41 40.17 39.21
CA SER A 3 63.94 39.01 38.50
C SER A 3 64.53 39.42 37.15
N HIS A 4 65.75 38.95 36.87
CA HIS A 4 66.17 38.66 35.51
C HIS A 4 65.15 37.66 34.93
N MET A 5 64.63 37.92 33.73
CA MET A 5 63.87 36.92 32.98
C MET A 5 64.52 36.79 31.61
N GLU A 6 65.04 35.59 31.40
CA GLU A 6 65.89 35.19 30.29
C GLU A 6 65.19 35.39 28.94
N CYS A 7 65.95 35.90 27.98
CA CYS A 7 65.54 35.96 26.59
C CYS A 7 65.68 34.55 26.01
N SER A 8 64.57 33.79 26.02
CA SER A 8 64.51 32.50 25.33
C SER A 8 64.59 32.73 23.83
N SER A 9 65.72 32.32 23.27
CA SER A 9 65.84 31.86 21.89
C SER A 9 64.88 30.69 21.66
N ASP A 10 64.42 30.56 20.41
CA ASP A 10 63.66 29.45 19.82
C ASP A 10 62.17 29.30 20.17
N GLU A 11 61.34 29.63 19.17
CA GLU A 11 60.45 28.69 18.45
C GLU A 11 59.78 29.53 17.35
N SER A 12 60.41 29.60 16.19
CA SER A 12 59.80 30.16 14.98
C SER A 12 58.81 29.15 14.42
N SER A 13 57.65 29.03 15.08
CA SER A 13 56.48 28.45 14.43
C SER A 13 56.05 29.43 13.35
N GLU A 14 55.95 28.97 12.10
CA GLU A 14 55.43 29.76 10.98
C GLU A 14 53.97 30.13 11.27
N LEU A 15 53.77 31.31 11.87
CA LEU A 15 52.46 31.89 12.13
C LEU A 15 51.87 32.37 10.81
N SER A 16 50.65 31.94 10.50
CA SER A 16 49.97 32.29 9.26
C SER A 16 49.51 33.75 9.28
N ASP A 17 49.43 34.38 8.11
CA ASP A 17 48.90 35.75 7.98
C ASP A 17 47.43 35.88 8.45
N ALA A 18 46.72 34.76 8.64
CA ALA A 18 45.33 34.73 9.14
C ALA A 18 45.22 35.00 10.65
N ASP A 19 46.31 34.88 11.42
CA ASP A 19 46.31 35.07 12.88
C ASP A 19 46.78 36.47 13.31
N ILE A 20 47.01 37.38 12.34
CA ILE A 20 47.51 38.74 12.60
C ILE A 20 46.52 39.57 13.41
N ASP A 21 45.23 39.48 13.09
CA ASP A 21 44.18 40.28 13.73
C ASP A 21 43.97 39.83 15.19
N ASP A 22 43.95 38.52 15.46
CA ASP A 22 43.84 37.97 16.82
C ASP A 22 45.03 38.40 17.71
N TYR A 23 46.24 38.41 17.14
CA TYR A 23 47.43 38.90 17.84
C TYR A 23 47.41 40.42 18.04
N ALA A 24 46.88 41.18 17.08
CA ALA A 24 46.75 42.63 17.19
C ALA A 24 45.75 43.01 18.29
N GLU A 25 44.61 42.31 18.39
CA GLU A 25 43.63 42.49 19.47
C GLU A 25 44.22 42.17 20.85
N LYS A 26 45.01 41.09 20.95
CA LYS A 26 45.72 40.77 22.20
C LYS A 26 46.75 41.83 22.58
N ALA A 27 47.51 42.34 21.61
CA ALA A 27 48.49 43.41 21.87
C ALA A 27 47.79 44.74 22.22
N TYR A 28 46.65 45.03 21.61
CA TYR A 28 45.84 46.23 21.88
C TYR A 28 45.24 46.18 23.28
N THR A 29 44.71 45.03 23.70
CA THR A 29 44.21 44.83 25.08
C THR A 29 45.33 44.91 26.13
N ASP A 30 46.54 44.40 25.84
CA ASP A 30 47.72 44.55 26.73
C ASP A 30 48.18 46.03 26.84
N LEU A 31 48.08 46.83 25.77
CA LEU A 31 48.34 48.28 25.80
C LEU A 31 47.27 49.03 26.61
N LYS A 32 45.99 48.72 26.37
CA LYS A 32 44.84 49.37 27.02
C LYS A 32 44.72 49.06 28.51
N SER A 33 45.12 47.86 28.91
CA SER A 33 45.18 47.46 30.33
C SER A 33 46.39 48.05 31.07
N GLY A 34 47.30 48.75 30.37
CA GLY A 34 48.50 49.34 30.96
C GLY A 34 49.63 48.34 31.22
N LYS A 35 49.47 47.07 30.82
CA LYS A 35 50.50 46.03 30.92
C LYS A 35 51.69 46.33 30.01
N LEU A 36 51.45 47.00 28.88
CA LEU A 36 52.47 47.61 28.02
C LEU A 36 52.25 49.12 27.97
N VAL A 37 53.25 49.90 28.40
CA VAL A 37 53.13 51.36 28.50
C VAL A 37 53.80 52.02 27.29
N ALA A 38 53.03 52.75 26.49
CA ALA A 38 53.54 53.52 25.34
C ALA A 38 53.80 55.00 25.65
N ARG A 39 53.14 55.57 26.67
CA ARG A 39 53.24 56.99 27.08
C ARG A 39 53.92 57.11 28.45
N PHE A 40 55.04 57.84 28.51
CA PHE A 40 55.85 58.02 29.72
C PHE A 40 55.87 59.48 30.23
N GLY A 41 55.10 60.37 29.58
CA GLY A 41 54.97 61.78 29.93
C GLY A 41 53.98 62.50 29.00
N ALA A 42 53.92 63.83 29.08
CA ALA A 42 53.02 64.63 28.23
C ALA A 42 53.40 64.55 26.74
N ASP A 43 54.70 64.53 26.43
CA ASP A 43 55.26 64.57 25.08
C ASP A 43 56.23 63.40 24.76
N ARG A 44 56.46 62.51 25.73
CA ARG A 44 57.41 61.39 25.62
C ARG A 44 56.69 60.06 25.45
N PHE A 45 56.88 59.46 24.28
CA PHE A 45 56.35 58.15 23.92
C PHE A 45 57.47 57.16 23.60
N ARG A 46 57.24 55.88 23.85
CA ARG A 46 58.19 54.80 23.53
C ARG A 46 57.44 53.64 22.88
N CYS A 47 58.10 52.95 21.94
CA CYS A 47 57.57 51.72 21.37
C CYS A 47 57.84 50.55 22.32
N PRO A 48 56.82 49.91 22.93
CA PRO A 48 57.03 48.79 23.86
C PRO A 48 57.60 47.55 23.16
N PHE A 49 57.42 47.45 21.84
CA PHE A 49 57.79 46.30 21.03
C PHE A 49 59.18 46.42 20.37
N CYS A 50 59.87 47.54 20.57
CA CYS A 50 61.22 47.78 20.05
C CYS A 50 62.23 48.18 21.16
N PRO A 51 62.41 47.37 22.22
CA PRO A 51 63.40 47.66 23.24
C PRO A 51 64.82 47.64 22.64
N GLY A 52 65.58 48.73 22.79
CA GLY A 52 67.01 48.79 22.43
C GLY A 52 67.39 49.50 21.12
N LYS A 53 66.47 50.17 20.40
CA LYS A 53 66.82 51.00 19.21
C LYS A 53 67.41 52.37 19.62
N LYS A 54 68.28 52.96 18.78
CA LYS A 54 69.02 54.23 19.02
C LYS A 54 68.14 55.45 19.39
N LYS A 55 66.86 55.47 19.01
CA LYS A 55 65.90 56.51 19.40
C LYS A 55 64.87 55.87 20.34
N GLN A 56 65.05 56.06 21.65
CA GLN A 56 64.14 55.46 22.65
C GLN A 56 62.94 56.35 22.96
N ASP A 57 63.09 57.67 22.84
CA ASP A 57 62.03 58.64 23.07
C ASP A 57 61.53 59.21 21.74
N TYR A 58 60.23 59.11 21.50
CA TYR A 58 59.51 59.62 20.35
C TYR A 58 58.51 60.69 20.78
N ARG A 59 58.30 61.70 19.93
CA ARG A 59 57.07 62.52 20.01
C ARG A 59 55.87 61.73 19.46
N TYR A 60 54.65 62.10 19.82
CA TYR A 60 53.43 61.42 19.37
C TYR A 60 53.41 61.12 17.86
N ASN A 61 53.61 62.15 17.01
CA ASN A 61 53.61 61.98 15.56
C ASN A 61 54.77 61.09 15.05
N GLU A 62 55.92 61.13 15.71
CA GLU A 62 57.06 60.29 15.34
C GLU A 62 56.84 58.82 15.72
N LEU A 63 56.22 58.55 16.88
CA LEU A 63 55.90 57.19 17.29
C LEU A 63 54.78 56.62 16.42
N LEU A 64 53.76 57.43 16.11
CA LEU A 64 52.66 57.02 15.25
C LEU A 64 53.16 56.64 13.85
N GLN A 65 54.03 57.45 13.25
CA GLN A 65 54.66 57.12 11.96
C GLN A 65 55.55 55.87 12.05
N HIS A 66 56.28 55.70 13.15
CA HIS A 66 57.06 54.47 13.39
C HIS A 66 56.15 53.23 13.48
N ALA A 67 55.06 53.29 14.25
CA ALA A 67 54.12 52.19 14.42
C ALA A 67 53.43 51.82 13.09
N ILE A 68 52.95 52.82 12.34
CA ILE A 68 52.34 52.61 11.01
C ILE A 68 53.37 52.01 10.03
N GLY A 69 54.58 52.57 9.98
CA GLY A 69 55.62 52.10 9.06
C GLY A 69 56.10 50.68 9.34
N VAL A 70 56.17 50.27 10.61
CA VAL A 70 56.52 48.89 10.98
C VAL A 70 55.33 47.94 10.80
N GLY A 71 54.11 48.37 11.12
CA GLY A 71 52.89 47.59 10.90
C GLY A 71 52.64 47.26 9.43
N ALA A 72 53.04 48.14 8.51
CA ALA A 72 52.93 47.97 7.07
C ALA A 72 54.17 47.32 6.41
N SER A 73 55.16 46.86 7.19
CA SER A 73 56.41 46.30 6.66
C SER A 73 56.35 44.78 6.41
N ASN A 74 57.29 44.24 5.64
CA ASN A 74 57.45 42.79 5.40
C ASN A 74 58.15 42.06 6.56
N ARG A 75 57.95 42.51 7.80
CA ARG A 75 58.48 41.84 8.99
C ARG A 75 57.56 40.69 9.40
N ALA A 76 58.04 39.84 10.31
CA ALA A 76 57.28 38.71 10.84
C ALA A 76 55.88 39.14 11.33
N ALA A 77 54.87 38.28 11.10
CA ALA A 77 53.45 38.54 11.37
C ALA A 77 53.20 39.12 12.78
N LYS A 78 53.82 38.53 13.81
CA LYS A 78 53.76 39.01 15.21
C LYS A 78 54.28 40.44 15.39
N VAL A 79 55.32 40.83 14.65
CA VAL A 79 55.87 42.21 14.71
C VAL A 79 54.90 43.19 14.04
N LYS A 80 54.27 42.80 12.93
CA LYS A 80 53.24 43.62 12.25
C LYS A 80 52.03 43.84 13.15
N ALA A 81 51.47 42.76 13.69
CA ALA A 81 50.31 42.78 14.59
C ALA A 81 50.53 43.70 15.80
N ASN A 82 51.68 43.58 16.47
CA ASN A 82 52.03 44.44 17.61
C ASN A 82 52.12 45.93 17.25
N HIS A 83 52.67 46.28 16.09
CA HIS A 83 52.81 47.69 15.68
C HIS A 83 51.51 48.26 15.08
N GLN A 84 50.65 47.42 14.48
CA GLN A 84 49.28 47.79 14.12
C GLN A 84 48.46 48.10 15.38
N ALA A 85 48.52 47.24 16.39
CA ALA A 85 47.90 47.48 17.70
C ALA A 85 48.39 48.77 18.36
N LEU A 86 49.71 49.04 18.32
CA LEU A 86 50.28 50.29 18.83
C LEU A 86 49.76 51.52 18.09
N ALA A 87 49.64 51.45 16.76
CA ALA A 87 49.13 52.55 15.96
C ALA A 87 47.65 52.82 16.26
N SER A 88 46.83 51.77 16.42
CA SER A 88 45.42 51.88 16.83
C SER A 88 45.30 52.50 18.22
N HIS A 89 46.11 52.04 19.19
CA HIS A 89 46.12 52.60 20.55
C HIS A 89 46.53 54.07 20.58
N LEU A 90 47.52 54.48 19.78
CA LEU A 90 47.90 55.89 19.68
C LEU A 90 46.76 56.76 19.10
N LYS A 91 46.08 56.27 18.06
CA LYS A 91 44.99 56.99 17.40
C LYS A 91 43.71 57.08 18.24
N THR A 92 43.40 56.05 19.00
CA THR A 92 42.13 55.95 19.75
C THR A 92 42.28 56.46 21.17
N ASP A 93 43.31 56.01 21.89
CA ASP A 93 43.44 56.19 23.34
C ASP A 93 44.45 57.32 23.71
N HIS A 94 45.22 57.83 22.74
CA HIS A 94 46.17 58.95 22.92
C HIS A 94 46.00 60.08 21.90
N ALA A 95 44.79 60.22 21.32
CA ALA A 95 44.47 61.25 20.32
C ALA A 95 44.65 62.69 20.85
N ASP A 96 44.52 62.89 22.16
CA ASP A 96 44.72 64.16 22.87
C ASP A 96 46.14 64.73 22.65
N ALA A 97 47.14 63.85 22.59
CA ALA A 97 48.53 64.23 22.39
C ALA A 97 48.84 64.73 20.97
N ALA A 98 47.93 64.55 20.01
CA ALA A 98 48.06 65.08 18.65
C ALA A 98 47.92 66.61 18.60
N GLY A 99 47.17 67.20 19.55
CA GLY A 99 46.85 68.63 19.59
C GLY A 99 47.81 69.51 20.41
N SER A 100 48.73 68.92 21.17
CA SER A 100 49.53 69.65 22.18
C SER A 100 50.92 70.13 21.72
N LEU A 101 51.29 70.03 20.44
CA LEU A 101 52.63 70.39 19.98
C LEU A 101 52.61 71.63 19.07
N PRO A 102 53.24 72.75 19.46
CA PRO A 102 53.48 73.87 18.57
C PRO A 102 54.29 73.40 17.35
N PRO A 103 54.00 73.91 16.14
CA PRO A 103 54.88 73.75 15.00
C PRO A 103 56.29 74.20 15.40
N ARG A 104 57.31 73.47 14.95
CA ARG A 104 58.71 73.84 15.11
C ARG A 104 58.91 75.15 14.35
N GLN A 105 58.69 76.30 14.99
CA GLN A 105 59.27 77.55 14.54
C GLN A 105 60.77 77.32 14.62
N ALA A 106 61.41 77.20 13.47
CA ALA A 106 62.84 77.45 13.41
C ALA A 106 63.00 78.89 13.87
N GLU A 107 63.52 79.09 15.08
CA GLU A 107 64.08 80.37 15.51
C GLU A 107 65.26 80.68 14.59
N ALA A 108 64.93 81.18 13.40
CA ALA A 108 65.84 82.03 12.67
C ALA A 108 66.02 83.26 13.55
N LEU A 109 67.27 83.47 13.98
CA LEU A 109 67.75 84.68 14.64
C LEU A 109 67.42 85.90 13.78
N ILE A 110 66.20 86.44 13.92
CA ILE A 110 65.78 87.70 13.32
C ILE A 110 65.93 88.76 14.41
N ASN A 111 67.16 89.26 14.56
CA ASN A 111 67.33 90.66 14.91
C ASN A 111 67.53 91.40 13.58
N PRO A 112 66.50 92.05 13.01
CA PRO A 112 66.75 93.04 11.99
C PRO A 112 67.37 94.25 12.71
N PRO A 113 68.57 94.73 12.31
CA PRO A 113 68.97 96.06 12.73
C PRO A 113 67.89 97.03 12.25
N LYS A 114 67.51 97.98 13.11
CA LYS A 114 66.64 99.11 12.77
C LYS A 114 67.08 99.74 11.43
N PRO A 115 66.14 100.26 10.62
CA PRO A 115 66.48 100.87 9.33
C PRO A 115 67.32 102.13 9.61
N VAL A 116 68.63 101.98 9.50
CA VAL A 116 69.52 103.09 9.16
C VAL A 116 69.16 103.42 7.72
N GLN A 117 68.99 104.71 7.41
CA GLN A 117 68.65 105.19 6.07
C GLN A 117 69.62 104.58 5.03
N ASP A 118 69.16 103.55 4.34
CA ASP A 118 69.92 102.85 3.31
C ASP A 118 69.76 103.64 2.00
N GLN A 119 70.35 104.83 1.99
CA GLN A 119 70.39 105.72 0.82
C GLN A 119 71.49 105.32 -0.16
N GLU A 120 72.31 104.32 0.17
CA GLU A 120 73.45 103.94 -0.65
C GLU A 120 72.99 103.15 -1.88
N LEU A 121 73.11 103.82 -3.03
CA LEU A 121 72.82 103.23 -4.33
C LEU A 121 74.07 102.54 -4.87
N PHE A 122 73.90 101.27 -5.18
CA PHE A 122 74.90 100.45 -5.84
C PHE A 122 74.50 100.22 -7.29
N VAL A 123 75.49 99.97 -8.14
CA VAL A 123 75.20 99.50 -9.50
C VAL A 123 74.78 98.03 -9.45
N TRP A 124 73.59 97.73 -9.99
CA TRP A 124 73.03 96.39 -10.13
C TRP A 124 73.00 95.98 -11.59
N PRO A 125 73.55 94.82 -11.99
CA PRO A 125 74.25 93.81 -11.18
C PRO A 125 75.47 94.36 -10.46
N TRP A 126 75.82 93.78 -9.31
CA TRP A 126 76.95 94.26 -8.50
C TRP A 126 78.23 94.31 -9.34
N MET A 127 78.85 95.48 -9.41
CA MET A 127 80.05 95.75 -10.20
C MET A 127 81.15 96.36 -9.34
N GLY A 128 82.34 95.77 -9.37
CA GLY A 128 83.55 96.31 -8.76
C GLY A 128 84.41 97.02 -9.80
N ILE A 129 84.99 98.17 -9.43
CA ILE A 129 85.92 98.94 -10.23
C ILE A 129 87.34 98.59 -9.78
N LEU A 130 88.22 98.38 -10.75
CA LEU A 130 89.66 98.21 -10.58
C LEU A 130 90.36 99.35 -11.29
N ALA A 131 91.26 100.03 -10.60
CA ALA A 131 92.10 101.10 -11.15
C ALA A 131 93.58 100.66 -11.17
N ASN A 132 94.35 101.27 -12.07
CA ASN A 132 95.77 100.97 -12.31
C ASN A 132 96.01 99.51 -12.73
N VAL A 133 95.11 98.96 -13.54
CA VAL A 133 95.28 97.62 -14.12
C VAL A 133 96.24 97.73 -15.31
N PRO A 134 97.37 97.01 -15.35
CA PRO A 134 98.28 97.06 -16.49
C PRO A 134 97.64 96.51 -17.77
N VAL A 135 97.95 97.09 -18.92
CA VAL A 135 97.35 96.69 -20.22
C VAL A 135 97.61 95.21 -20.53
N GLU A 136 98.76 94.67 -20.13
CA GLU A 136 99.11 93.25 -20.32
C GLU A 136 98.18 92.32 -19.53
N GLN A 137 97.69 92.77 -18.37
CA GLN A 137 96.80 91.99 -17.51
C GLN A 137 95.33 92.02 -17.97
N THR A 138 94.99 92.88 -18.94
CA THR A 138 93.64 92.91 -19.54
C THR A 138 93.41 91.82 -20.59
N GLN A 139 94.49 91.21 -21.09
CA GLN A 139 94.44 90.20 -22.15
C GLN A 139 93.64 88.96 -21.73
N ARG A 140 93.09 88.24 -22.72
CA ARG A 140 92.25 87.04 -22.52
C ARG A 140 91.10 87.27 -21.52
N GLY A 141 90.49 88.46 -21.58
CA GLY A 141 89.38 88.82 -20.70
C GLY A 141 89.80 88.97 -19.23
N GLY A 142 91.02 89.45 -18.97
CA GLY A 142 91.51 89.68 -17.62
C GLY A 142 91.82 88.40 -16.84
N ALA A 143 92.19 87.29 -17.50
CA ALA A 143 92.33 85.97 -16.86
C ALA A 143 93.27 85.98 -15.63
N ILE A 144 94.36 86.75 -15.69
CA ILE A 144 95.30 86.92 -14.57
C ILE A 144 94.63 87.62 -13.40
N VAL A 145 93.90 88.72 -13.67
CA VAL A 145 93.18 89.49 -12.65
C VAL A 145 92.04 88.68 -12.05
N MET A 146 91.28 87.96 -12.89
CA MET A 146 90.20 87.07 -12.43
C MET A 146 90.72 85.94 -11.54
N GLN A 147 91.92 85.42 -11.81
CA GLN A 147 92.57 84.42 -10.96
C GLN A 147 93.00 85.03 -9.61
N GLN A 148 93.55 86.24 -9.60
CA GLN A 148 93.89 86.96 -8.37
C GLN A 148 92.64 87.24 -7.51
N LEU A 149 91.51 87.54 -8.17
CA LEU A 149 90.24 87.83 -7.53
C LEU A 149 89.36 86.59 -7.28
N ALA A 150 89.89 85.37 -7.51
CA ALA A 150 89.10 84.13 -7.40
C ALA A 150 88.44 83.96 -6.01
N GLY A 151 89.05 84.49 -4.94
CA GLY A 151 88.49 84.49 -3.59
C GLY A 151 87.16 85.24 -3.46
N TYR A 152 86.90 86.20 -4.35
CA TYR A 152 85.66 86.99 -4.41
C TYR A 152 84.69 86.53 -5.51
N LYS A 153 85.02 85.46 -6.23
CA LYS A 153 84.15 84.83 -7.26
C LYS A 153 83.51 85.83 -8.24
N PRO A 154 84.28 86.76 -8.86
CA PRO A 154 83.73 87.56 -9.94
C PRO A 154 83.32 86.65 -11.11
N ILE A 155 82.21 86.99 -11.77
CA ILE A 155 81.68 86.23 -12.90
C ILE A 155 82.13 86.76 -14.26
N ARG A 156 82.60 88.02 -14.31
CA ARG A 156 83.00 88.65 -15.56
C ARG A 156 84.02 89.77 -15.31
N PHE A 157 84.95 89.95 -16.24
CA PHE A 157 85.89 91.07 -16.29
C PHE A 157 85.72 91.85 -17.59
N ASN A 158 85.83 93.17 -17.50
CA ASN A 158 85.69 94.09 -18.63
C ASN A 158 86.72 95.22 -18.52
N ALA A 159 87.68 95.27 -19.44
CA ALA A 159 88.58 96.41 -19.56
C ALA A 159 87.83 97.64 -20.11
N VAL A 160 87.98 98.78 -19.46
CA VAL A 160 87.32 100.03 -19.87
C VAL A 160 88.20 100.76 -20.88
N HIS A 161 87.59 101.21 -21.97
CA HIS A 161 88.27 101.93 -23.06
C HIS A 161 87.62 103.28 -23.28
N CYS A 162 88.41 104.28 -23.63
CA CYS A 162 87.94 105.57 -24.12
C CYS A 162 87.22 105.41 -25.47
N PRO A 163 86.39 106.39 -25.88
CA PRO A 163 85.69 106.36 -27.17
C PRO A 163 86.61 106.27 -28.40
N ASP A 164 87.87 106.72 -28.26
CA ASP A 164 88.92 106.63 -29.29
C ASP A 164 89.62 105.25 -29.33
N GLY A 165 89.21 104.32 -28.46
CA GLY A 165 89.76 102.96 -28.37
C GLY A 165 90.96 102.82 -27.42
N GLY A 166 91.44 103.91 -26.81
CA GLY A 166 92.52 103.86 -25.83
C GLY A 166 92.10 103.16 -24.53
N TYR A 167 92.94 102.27 -23.98
CA TYR A 167 92.68 101.65 -22.68
C TYR A 167 92.83 102.66 -21.54
N THR A 168 91.86 102.72 -20.62
CA THR A 168 91.83 103.78 -19.59
C THR A 168 92.66 103.49 -18.35
N GLY A 169 93.21 102.28 -18.21
CA GLY A 169 93.81 101.81 -16.96
C GLY A 169 92.80 101.28 -15.94
N PHE A 170 91.49 101.29 -16.28
CA PHE A 170 90.42 100.76 -15.43
C PHE A 170 89.84 99.47 -15.98
N ALA A 171 89.34 98.63 -15.09
CA ALA A 171 88.55 97.47 -15.44
C ALA A 171 87.37 97.29 -14.48
N ILE A 172 86.30 96.68 -14.96
CA ILE A 172 85.10 96.36 -14.20
C ILE A 172 85.00 94.86 -14.02
N VAL A 173 84.82 94.43 -12.79
CA VAL A 173 84.47 93.05 -12.44
C VAL A 173 83.00 92.97 -12.05
N ARG A 174 82.26 91.99 -12.56
CA ARG A 174 80.85 91.77 -12.22
C ARG A 174 80.71 90.60 -11.27
N PHE A 175 79.73 90.65 -10.37
CA PHE A 175 79.38 89.56 -9.46
C PHE A 175 77.97 89.02 -9.75
N ASN A 176 77.59 87.92 -9.09
CA ASN A 176 76.29 87.27 -9.28
C ASN A 176 75.11 88.20 -8.95
N LYS A 177 73.98 88.03 -9.66
CA LYS A 177 72.75 88.82 -9.48
C LYS A 177 71.89 88.29 -8.32
N ASP A 178 72.50 88.13 -7.15
CA ASP A 178 71.83 87.64 -5.93
C ASP A 178 72.51 88.18 -4.66
N TRP A 179 72.00 87.78 -3.50
CA TRP A 179 72.58 88.16 -2.20
C TRP A 179 73.95 87.55 -1.94
N ILE A 180 74.28 86.43 -2.60
CA ILE A 180 75.60 85.82 -2.53
C ILE A 180 76.61 86.69 -3.29
N GLY A 181 76.27 87.13 -4.50
CA GLY A 181 77.05 88.07 -5.29
C GLY A 181 77.23 89.41 -4.61
N PHE A 182 76.23 89.90 -3.85
CA PHE A 182 76.38 91.12 -3.06
C PHE A 182 77.43 90.96 -1.97
N LYS A 183 77.37 89.84 -1.22
CA LYS A 183 78.33 89.50 -0.18
C LYS A 183 79.75 89.38 -0.75
N ASP A 184 79.89 88.72 -1.90
CA ASP A 184 81.16 88.55 -2.59
C ASP A 184 81.73 89.91 -3.05
N ALA A 185 80.89 90.78 -3.61
CA ALA A 185 81.26 92.13 -4.05
C ALA A 185 81.64 93.07 -2.88
N LEU A 186 80.95 92.96 -1.75
CA LEU A 186 81.31 93.67 -0.52
C LEU A 186 82.63 93.14 0.07
N GLY A 187 82.86 91.82 0.02
CA GLY A 187 84.13 91.22 0.42
C GLY A 187 85.31 91.77 -0.39
N PHE A 188 85.11 91.90 -1.70
CA PHE A 188 86.06 92.55 -2.61
C PHE A 188 86.35 93.99 -2.20
N HIS A 189 85.32 94.83 -2.05
CA HIS A 189 85.48 96.24 -1.65
C HIS A 189 86.17 96.41 -0.30
N ASN A 190 85.70 95.69 0.72
CA ASN A 190 86.22 95.81 2.08
C ASN A 190 87.66 95.34 2.18
N THR A 191 88.06 94.32 1.43
CA THR A 191 89.45 93.85 1.48
C THR A 191 90.40 94.91 0.93
N TYR A 192 90.12 95.48 -0.24
CA TYR A 192 90.97 96.52 -0.81
C TYR A 192 90.97 97.79 0.06
N LYS A 193 89.81 98.18 0.59
CA LYS A 193 89.72 99.28 1.56
C LYS A 193 90.56 99.03 2.82
N SER A 194 90.58 97.82 3.36
CA SER A 194 91.37 97.49 4.56
C SER A 194 92.88 97.50 4.34
N HIS A 195 93.33 97.33 3.10
CA HIS A 195 94.75 97.41 2.71
C HIS A 195 95.18 98.82 2.28
N HIS A 196 94.33 99.84 2.48
CA HIS A 196 94.55 101.20 1.97
C HIS A 196 94.72 101.26 0.44
N LEU A 197 93.95 100.41 -0.26
CA LEU A 197 93.88 100.34 -1.72
C LEU A 197 92.44 100.59 -2.22
N GLY A 198 91.66 101.39 -1.49
CA GLY A 198 90.31 101.78 -1.87
C GLY A 198 90.26 103.04 -2.75
N LYS A 199 89.04 103.46 -3.14
CA LYS A 199 88.80 104.67 -3.95
C LYS A 199 89.47 105.93 -3.38
N THR A 200 89.25 106.19 -2.10
CA THR A 200 89.80 107.37 -1.42
C THR A 200 91.33 107.37 -1.39
N ASP A 201 91.94 106.19 -1.27
CA ASP A 201 93.40 106.04 -1.27
C ASP A 201 93.96 106.27 -2.68
N TRP A 202 93.25 105.81 -3.72
CA TRP A 202 93.60 106.04 -5.11
C TRP A 202 93.52 107.53 -5.50
N GLU A 203 92.48 108.23 -5.04
CA GLU A 203 92.33 109.68 -5.28
C GLU A 203 93.40 110.50 -4.56
N ALA A 204 93.79 110.08 -3.35
CA ALA A 204 94.82 110.75 -2.55
C ALA A 204 96.26 110.44 -3.01
N ASN A 205 96.51 109.24 -3.54
CA ASN A 205 97.83 108.75 -3.92
C ASN A 205 97.81 108.14 -5.32
N LYS A 206 98.18 108.95 -6.32
CA LYS A 206 98.30 108.55 -7.73
C LYS A 206 99.56 107.72 -8.01
N SER A 207 99.79 106.69 -7.21
CA SER A 207 100.89 105.75 -7.41
C SER A 207 100.49 104.66 -8.41
N ASP A 208 101.22 104.56 -9.52
CA ASP A 208 101.02 103.53 -10.55
C ASP A 208 101.51 102.13 -10.12
N LYS A 209 101.96 101.97 -8.86
CA LYS A 209 102.60 100.75 -8.39
C LYS A 209 101.62 99.67 -7.93
N TYR A 210 100.44 100.05 -7.45
CA TYR A 210 99.45 99.13 -6.88
C TYR A 210 98.09 99.26 -7.57
N MET A 211 97.35 98.14 -7.63
CA MET A 211 95.98 98.10 -8.14
C MET A 211 95.02 98.49 -7.02
N PHE A 212 94.10 99.39 -7.31
CA PHE A 212 93.09 99.86 -6.36
C PHE A 212 91.73 99.30 -6.74
N ALA A 213 90.87 99.08 -5.75
CA ALA A 213 89.56 98.52 -6.03
C ALA A 213 88.46 98.96 -5.08
N TRP A 214 87.24 99.09 -5.63
CA TRP A 214 86.06 99.40 -4.84
C TRP A 214 84.78 98.90 -5.53
N LEU A 215 83.68 98.81 -4.77
CA LEU A 215 82.37 98.53 -5.32
C LEU A 215 81.81 99.80 -5.96
N ALA A 216 81.25 99.68 -7.16
CA ALA A 216 80.66 100.78 -7.90
C ALA A 216 79.40 101.29 -7.19
N LYS A 217 79.39 102.59 -6.92
CA LYS A 217 78.29 103.31 -6.27
C LYS A 217 77.75 104.40 -7.19
N GLU A 218 76.76 105.14 -6.70
CA GLU A 218 76.12 106.26 -7.40
C GLU A 218 77.11 107.26 -8.01
N GLU A 219 78.15 107.64 -7.27
CA GLU A 219 79.16 108.58 -7.75
C GLU A 219 79.91 108.05 -8.98
N ASP A 220 80.30 106.77 -8.95
CA ASP A 220 81.03 106.15 -10.06
C ASP A 220 80.13 105.98 -11.28
N TYR A 221 78.85 105.64 -11.04
CA TYR A 221 77.85 105.48 -12.10
C TYR A 221 77.53 106.80 -12.81
N LYS A 222 77.50 107.91 -12.06
CA LYS A 222 77.16 109.25 -12.57
C LYS A 222 78.38 110.04 -13.06
N ALA A 223 79.59 109.50 -12.93
CA ALA A 223 80.80 110.14 -13.40
C ALA A 223 80.76 110.33 -14.93
N ASP A 224 81.13 111.53 -15.40
CA ASP A 224 81.27 111.83 -16.83
C ASP A 224 82.65 111.38 -17.35
N ASP A 225 82.89 110.07 -17.22
CA ASP A 225 84.10 109.41 -17.68
C ASP A 225 83.76 108.06 -18.34
N PRO A 226 84.73 107.39 -19.00
CA PRO A 226 84.48 106.09 -19.63
C PRO A 226 84.01 105.00 -18.65
N VAL A 227 84.33 105.10 -17.35
CA VAL A 227 83.91 104.14 -16.32
C VAL A 227 82.43 104.34 -15.99
N GLY A 228 81.99 105.56 -15.73
CA GLY A 228 80.58 105.89 -15.46
C GLY A 228 79.68 105.60 -16.66
N LYS A 229 80.16 105.88 -17.88
CA LYS A 229 79.45 105.48 -19.11
C LYS A 229 79.30 103.96 -19.22
N PHE A 230 80.36 103.20 -18.93
CA PHE A 230 80.27 101.74 -18.94
C PHE A 230 79.28 101.22 -17.90
N LEU A 231 79.30 101.76 -16.68
CA LEU A 231 78.42 101.34 -15.59
C LEU A 231 76.94 101.60 -15.92
N SER A 232 76.62 102.76 -16.50
CA SER A 232 75.26 103.12 -16.90
C SER A 232 74.71 102.37 -18.11
N GLU A 233 75.56 101.93 -19.03
CA GLU A 233 75.14 101.06 -20.13
C GLU A 233 74.90 99.60 -19.69
N ASN A 234 75.41 99.19 -18.52
CA ASN A 234 75.49 97.78 -18.12
C ASN A 234 74.85 97.44 -16.76
N GLY A 235 74.28 98.43 -16.06
CA GLY A 235 73.57 98.24 -14.81
C GLY A 235 72.65 99.40 -14.49
N ASP A 236 71.84 99.23 -13.46
CA ASP A 236 70.92 100.21 -12.91
C ASP A 236 71.34 100.56 -11.48
N LEU A 237 71.11 101.80 -11.03
CA LEU A 237 71.27 102.13 -9.61
C LEU A 237 70.12 101.55 -8.79
N LYS A 238 70.46 100.75 -7.77
CA LYS A 238 69.52 100.09 -6.86
C LYS A 238 69.99 100.18 -5.41
N THR A 239 69.04 100.36 -4.50
CA THR A 239 69.28 100.16 -3.06
C THR A 239 69.11 98.68 -2.70
N VAL A 240 69.75 98.25 -1.61
CA VAL A 240 69.55 96.90 -1.06
C VAL A 240 68.08 96.70 -0.67
N ALA A 241 67.44 97.72 -0.08
CA ALA A 241 66.03 97.68 0.27
C ALA A 241 65.10 97.41 -0.92
N GLU A 242 65.31 98.08 -2.06
CA GLU A 242 64.52 97.85 -3.29
C GLU A 242 64.66 96.42 -3.81
N LEU A 243 65.89 95.90 -3.89
CA LEU A 243 66.14 94.54 -4.36
C LEU A 243 65.54 93.50 -3.40
N GLN A 244 65.63 93.73 -2.08
CA GLN A 244 65.01 92.87 -1.08
C GLN A 244 63.50 92.84 -1.21
N GLN A 245 62.86 93.99 -1.40
CA GLN A 245 61.43 94.08 -1.60
C GLN A 245 60.99 93.40 -2.90
N GLU A 246 61.72 93.58 -4.01
CA GLU A 246 61.39 92.95 -5.29
C GLU A 246 61.48 91.41 -5.21
N MET A 247 62.54 90.89 -4.60
CA MET A 247 62.73 89.44 -4.41
C MET A 247 61.70 88.84 -3.45
N SER A 248 61.37 89.56 -2.36
CA SER A 248 60.34 89.14 -1.41
C SER A 248 58.97 89.10 -2.08
N ARG A 249 58.59 90.14 -2.83
CA ARG A 249 57.31 90.21 -3.55
C ARG A 249 57.12 89.06 -4.54
N LYS A 250 58.17 88.67 -5.27
CA LYS A 250 58.13 87.52 -6.19
C LYS A 250 57.86 86.23 -5.43
N THR A 251 58.52 86.05 -4.29
CA THR A 251 58.34 84.88 -3.41
C THR A 251 56.94 84.83 -2.82
N ASP A 252 56.44 85.94 -2.28
CA ASP A 252 55.12 86.05 -1.67
C ASP A 252 53.99 85.79 -2.68
N THR A 253 54.15 86.25 -3.92
CA THR A 253 53.19 86.00 -5.01
C THR A 253 53.10 84.50 -5.31
N LEU A 254 54.24 83.80 -5.35
CA LEU A 254 54.28 82.35 -5.57
C LEU A 254 53.63 81.60 -4.39
N ILE A 255 53.97 81.98 -3.15
CA ILE A 255 53.38 81.38 -1.94
C ILE A 255 51.86 81.57 -1.95
N THR A 256 51.38 82.76 -2.29
CA THR A 256 49.93 83.05 -2.34
C THR A 256 49.23 82.20 -3.39
N SER A 257 49.81 82.06 -4.59
CA SER A 257 49.27 81.21 -5.66
C SER A 257 49.20 79.74 -5.25
N LEU A 258 50.29 79.20 -4.68
CA LEU A 258 50.33 77.81 -4.21
C LEU A 258 49.37 77.55 -3.05
N THR A 259 49.27 78.49 -2.11
CA THR A 259 48.32 78.41 -0.98
C THR A 259 46.88 78.37 -1.49
N SER A 260 46.55 79.20 -2.48
CA SER A 260 45.23 79.18 -3.13
C SER A 260 44.94 77.83 -3.79
N GLN A 261 45.90 77.24 -4.51
CA GLN A 261 45.75 75.92 -5.12
C GLN A 261 45.59 74.80 -4.07
N ILE A 262 46.36 74.83 -2.99
CA ILE A 262 46.26 73.88 -1.89
C ILE A 262 44.87 73.98 -1.25
N SER A 263 44.39 75.19 -0.99
CA SER A 263 43.05 75.43 -0.45
C SER A 263 41.95 74.88 -1.37
N ALA A 264 42.03 75.17 -2.67
CA ALA A 264 41.06 74.66 -3.65
C ALA A 264 41.05 73.13 -3.72
N LYS A 265 42.22 72.48 -3.76
CA LYS A 265 42.32 71.01 -3.75
C LYS A 265 41.83 70.40 -2.44
N SER A 266 42.13 71.03 -1.31
CA SER A 266 41.66 70.57 0.01
C SER A 266 40.13 70.61 0.10
N LYS A 267 39.51 71.68 -0.42
CA LYS A 267 38.04 71.78 -0.50
C LYS A 267 37.45 70.69 -1.38
N TYR A 268 38.04 70.43 -2.55
CA TYR A 268 37.57 69.37 -3.45
C TYR A 268 37.69 67.97 -2.83
N LEU A 269 38.77 67.69 -2.09
CA LEU A 269 38.92 66.43 -1.35
C LEU A 269 37.83 66.25 -0.30
N MET A 270 37.49 67.31 0.44
CA MET A 270 36.40 67.28 1.43
C MET A 270 35.04 67.03 0.77
N GLU A 271 34.79 67.60 -0.41
CA GLU A 271 33.56 67.34 -1.17
C GLU A 271 33.47 65.88 -1.65
N LEU A 272 34.58 65.29 -2.09
CA LEU A 272 34.64 63.87 -2.46
C LEU A 272 34.43 62.96 -1.25
N GLU A 273 35.07 63.25 -0.12
CA GLU A 273 34.89 62.50 1.13
C GLU A 273 33.42 62.52 1.58
N CYS A 274 32.76 63.68 1.52
CA CYS A 274 31.34 63.80 1.82
C CYS A 274 30.47 62.93 0.88
N LYS A 275 30.77 62.93 -0.43
CA LYS A 275 30.05 62.08 -1.40
C LYS A 275 30.28 60.59 -1.17
N CYS A 276 31.50 60.18 -0.86
CA CYS A 276 31.81 58.79 -0.50
C CYS A 276 31.00 58.36 0.73
N ASN A 277 31.02 59.14 1.81
CA ASN A 277 30.26 58.85 3.01
C ASN A 277 28.74 58.78 2.75
N GLN A 278 28.20 59.65 1.89
CA GLN A 278 26.79 59.60 1.49
C GLN A 278 26.46 58.32 0.72
N MET A 279 27.33 57.90 -0.19
CA MET A 279 27.15 56.69 -0.98
C MET A 279 27.26 55.43 -0.10
N ASP A 280 28.20 55.40 0.85
CA ASP A 280 28.36 54.29 1.79
C ASP A 280 27.12 54.10 2.65
N LEU A 281 26.54 55.20 3.18
CA LEU A 281 25.28 55.15 3.92
C LEU A 281 24.10 54.68 3.05
N ALA A 282 24.04 55.11 1.79
CA ALA A 282 23.00 54.66 0.87
C ALA A 282 23.13 53.17 0.55
N LEU A 283 24.36 52.68 0.35
CA LEU A 283 24.65 51.27 0.13
C LEU A 283 24.26 50.43 1.34
N GLN A 284 24.63 50.87 2.55
CA GLN A 284 24.29 50.16 3.78
C GLN A 284 22.77 50.02 3.96
N ARG A 285 22.00 51.10 3.72
CA ARG A 285 20.52 51.03 3.76
C ARG A 285 19.95 50.06 2.73
N ALA A 286 20.49 50.07 1.50
CA ALA A 286 20.06 49.14 0.47
C ALA A 286 20.35 47.68 0.82
N MET A 287 21.48 47.41 1.48
CA MET A 287 21.82 46.08 2.00
C MET A 287 20.84 45.66 3.11
N GLU A 288 20.56 46.54 4.08
CA GLU A 288 19.59 46.28 5.15
C GLU A 288 18.16 46.02 4.61
N ASP A 289 17.74 46.79 3.60
CA ASP A 289 16.46 46.58 2.91
C ASP A 289 16.43 45.23 2.19
N ASN A 290 17.53 44.84 1.52
CA ASN A 290 17.64 43.55 0.85
C ASN A 290 17.57 42.39 1.86
N ASP A 291 18.31 42.47 2.96
CA ASP A 291 18.26 41.46 4.04
C ASP A 291 16.86 41.33 4.63
N SER A 292 16.16 42.47 4.84
CA SER A 292 14.76 42.50 5.30
C SER A 292 13.78 41.86 4.30
N LEU A 293 14.01 42.05 3.00
CA LEU A 293 13.22 41.40 1.96
C LEU A 293 13.47 39.88 1.93
N ASP A 294 14.73 39.46 2.01
CA ASP A 294 15.10 38.04 2.04
C ASP A 294 14.53 37.33 3.27
N GLN A 295 14.54 37.98 4.44
CA GLN A 295 13.90 37.44 5.64
C GLN A 295 12.39 37.26 5.44
N ARG A 296 11.70 38.27 4.90
CA ARG A 296 10.25 38.19 4.62
C ARG A 296 9.92 37.12 3.60
N TYR A 297 10.69 37.03 2.52
CA TYR A 297 10.52 35.99 1.50
C TYR A 297 10.68 34.60 2.10
N ASN A 298 11.73 34.37 2.87
CA ASN A 298 11.99 33.07 3.51
C ASN A 298 10.91 32.70 4.53
N GLU A 299 10.38 33.67 5.27
CA GLU A 299 9.27 33.46 6.20
C GLU A 299 7.98 33.05 5.47
N GLU A 300 7.60 33.77 4.41
CA GLU A 300 6.43 33.43 3.60
C GLU A 300 6.58 32.07 2.92
N MET A 301 7.78 31.73 2.43
CA MET A 301 8.06 30.40 1.90
C MET A 301 7.89 29.30 2.96
N ARG A 302 8.35 29.53 4.20
CA ARG A 302 8.16 28.59 5.31
C ARG A 302 6.68 28.42 5.67
N LYS A 303 5.91 29.52 5.74
CA LYS A 303 4.46 29.46 5.97
C LYS A 303 3.74 28.70 4.88
N MET A 304 4.04 28.99 3.61
CA MET A 304 3.45 28.30 2.45
C MET A 304 3.75 26.80 2.48
N GLN A 305 4.98 26.41 2.82
CA GLN A 305 5.35 25.00 2.98
C GLN A 305 4.61 24.35 4.16
N SER A 306 4.45 25.05 5.29
CA SER A 306 3.70 24.54 6.44
C SER A 306 2.23 24.31 6.10
N THR A 307 1.58 25.29 5.49
CA THR A 307 0.16 25.18 5.11
C THR A 307 -0.06 24.09 4.06
N ALA A 308 0.84 23.95 3.08
CA ALA A 308 0.79 22.86 2.11
C ALA A 308 0.97 21.47 2.77
N ARG A 309 1.89 21.34 3.74
CA ARG A 309 2.08 20.10 4.51
C ARG A 309 0.85 19.77 5.35
N GLU A 310 0.29 20.75 6.05
CA GLU A 310 -0.93 20.58 6.84
C GLU A 310 -2.12 20.16 5.98
N HIS A 311 -2.30 20.80 4.82
CA HIS A 311 -3.35 20.42 3.87
C HIS A 311 -3.15 18.99 3.36
N SER A 312 -1.92 18.61 3.03
CA SER A 312 -1.59 17.24 2.59
C SER A 312 -1.89 16.22 3.69
N LEU A 313 -1.51 16.50 4.95
CA LEU A 313 -1.79 15.64 6.09
C LEU A 313 -3.30 15.47 6.32
N LYS A 314 -4.10 16.53 6.17
CA LYS A 314 -5.56 16.45 6.24
C LYS A 314 -6.12 15.52 5.15
N ILE A 315 -5.69 15.68 3.89
CA ILE A 315 -6.08 14.79 2.79
C ILE A 315 -5.74 13.33 3.10
N PHE A 316 -4.52 13.06 3.60
CA PHE A 316 -4.14 11.70 3.97
C PHE A 316 -5.03 11.13 5.06
N HIS A 317 -5.34 11.93 6.08
CA HIS A 317 -6.22 11.50 7.17
C HIS A 317 -7.63 11.20 6.66
N GLU A 318 -8.23 12.07 5.85
CA GLU A 318 -9.53 11.85 5.22
C GLU A 318 -9.53 10.62 4.31
N THR A 319 -8.46 10.43 3.54
CA THR A 319 -8.29 9.26 2.65
C THR A 319 -8.22 7.96 3.45
N ASP A 320 -7.51 7.94 4.58
CA ASP A 320 -7.45 6.78 5.48
C ASP A 320 -8.82 6.47 6.11
N GLN A 321 -9.55 7.50 6.55
CA GLN A 321 -10.91 7.33 7.06
C GLN A 321 -11.85 6.76 5.99
N LEU A 322 -11.82 7.28 4.77
CA LEU A 322 -12.63 6.78 3.65
C LEU A 322 -12.26 5.34 3.28
N ARG A 323 -10.97 4.98 3.33
CA ARG A 323 -10.53 3.58 3.13
C ARG A 323 -11.11 2.66 4.19
N LYS A 324 -11.05 3.03 5.47
CA LYS A 324 -11.65 2.25 6.56
C LYS A 324 -13.15 2.06 6.35
N GLN A 325 -13.86 3.12 5.97
CA GLN A 325 -15.30 3.02 5.65
C GLN A 325 -15.55 2.09 4.46
N LEU A 326 -14.73 2.14 3.41
CA LEU A 326 -14.83 1.24 2.27
C LEU A 326 -14.61 -0.22 2.67
N ASP A 327 -13.58 -0.50 3.48
CA ASP A 327 -13.29 -1.85 3.98
C ASP A 327 -14.45 -2.38 4.84
N GLU A 328 -15.06 -1.54 5.69
CA GLU A 328 -16.24 -1.90 6.47
C GLU A 328 -17.43 -2.25 5.55
N LYS A 329 -17.70 -1.43 4.54
CA LYS A 329 -18.78 -1.68 3.57
C LYS A 329 -18.53 -2.93 2.73
N GLU A 330 -17.29 -3.18 2.32
CA GLU A 330 -16.91 -4.37 1.58
C GLU A 330 -17.14 -5.63 2.43
N ASN A 331 -16.72 -5.60 3.70
CA ASN A 331 -16.93 -6.70 4.63
C ASN A 331 -18.43 -6.94 4.89
N ASP A 332 -19.24 -5.90 5.00
CA ASP A 332 -20.70 -6.00 5.09
C ASP A 332 -21.31 -6.68 3.86
N ILE A 333 -20.89 -6.26 2.65
CA ILE A 333 -21.36 -6.86 1.39
C ILE A 333 -20.96 -8.32 1.32
N ARG A 334 -19.71 -8.68 1.68
CA ARG A 334 -19.28 -10.09 1.73
C ARG A 334 -20.13 -10.91 2.70
N ARG A 335 -20.40 -10.39 3.89
CA ARG A 335 -21.27 -11.06 4.88
C ARG A 335 -22.67 -11.30 4.32
N ARG A 336 -23.30 -10.28 3.75
CA ARG A 336 -24.64 -10.38 3.13
C ARG A 336 -24.65 -11.34 1.94
N SER A 337 -23.61 -11.33 1.11
CA SER A 337 -23.47 -12.24 -0.04
C SER A 337 -23.39 -13.69 0.42
N LYS A 338 -22.64 -13.97 1.50
CA LYS A 338 -22.59 -15.31 2.10
C LYS A 338 -23.97 -15.75 2.64
N GLN A 339 -24.65 -14.88 3.39
CA GLN A 339 -26.00 -15.15 3.89
C GLN A 339 -27.00 -15.40 2.76
N LEU A 340 -26.96 -14.59 1.69
CA LEU A 340 -27.80 -14.81 0.50
C LEU A 340 -27.52 -16.16 -0.15
N SER A 341 -26.25 -16.55 -0.26
CA SER A 341 -25.86 -17.85 -0.82
C SER A 341 -26.41 -19.02 0.02
N GLU A 342 -26.35 -18.90 1.35
CA GLU A 342 -26.92 -19.89 2.28
C GLU A 342 -28.45 -19.98 2.14
N ILE A 343 -29.14 -18.84 2.09
CA ILE A 343 -30.61 -18.79 1.90
C ILE A 343 -31.02 -19.38 0.55
N VAL A 344 -30.30 -19.05 -0.52
CA VAL A 344 -30.55 -19.59 -1.87
C VAL A 344 -30.38 -21.11 -1.85
N ALA A 345 -29.29 -21.61 -1.26
CA ALA A 345 -29.07 -23.06 -1.14
C ALA A 345 -30.20 -23.73 -0.34
N GLN A 346 -30.63 -23.12 0.77
CA GLN A 346 -31.75 -23.64 1.57
C GLN A 346 -33.07 -23.65 0.78
N THR A 347 -33.37 -22.56 0.08
CA THR A 347 -34.59 -22.43 -0.75
C THR A 347 -34.57 -23.43 -1.90
N ASP A 348 -33.42 -23.66 -2.54
CA ASP A 348 -33.28 -24.67 -3.59
C ASP A 348 -33.45 -26.09 -3.04
N MET A 349 -32.94 -26.38 -1.84
CA MET A 349 -33.18 -27.66 -1.17
C MET A 349 -34.66 -27.86 -0.85
N GLU A 350 -35.32 -26.86 -0.28
CA GLU A 350 -36.76 -26.91 0.01
C GLU A 350 -37.60 -27.06 -1.25
N ARG A 351 -37.27 -26.32 -2.32
CA ARG A 351 -37.94 -26.46 -3.62
C ARG A 351 -37.81 -27.88 -4.17
N ARG A 352 -36.62 -28.48 -4.11
CA ARG A 352 -36.41 -29.89 -4.52
C ARG A 352 -37.23 -30.86 -3.66
N LYS A 353 -37.32 -30.62 -2.36
CA LYS A 353 -38.12 -31.43 -1.45
C LYS A 353 -39.61 -31.36 -1.80
N LEU A 354 -40.14 -30.15 -1.98
CA LEU A 354 -41.53 -29.92 -2.38
C LEU A 354 -41.84 -30.52 -3.75
N GLU A 355 -40.93 -30.42 -4.72
CA GLU A 355 -41.07 -31.05 -6.04
C GLU A 355 -41.14 -32.58 -5.92
N ASN A 356 -40.32 -33.19 -5.07
CA ASN A 356 -40.37 -34.63 -4.82
C ASN A 356 -41.66 -35.05 -4.10
N GLU A 357 -42.12 -34.28 -3.10
CA GLU A 357 -43.39 -34.52 -2.43
C GLU A 357 -44.56 -34.39 -3.40
N ARG A 358 -44.55 -33.39 -4.29
CA ARG A 358 -45.56 -33.24 -5.35
C ARG A 358 -45.59 -34.46 -6.27
N LYS A 359 -44.44 -34.93 -6.76
CA LYS A 359 -44.37 -36.15 -7.59
C LYS A 359 -44.89 -37.40 -6.86
N LYS A 360 -44.61 -37.52 -5.56
CA LYS A 360 -45.15 -38.61 -4.74
C LYS A 360 -46.66 -38.50 -4.60
N ASN A 361 -47.18 -37.31 -4.32
CA ASN A 361 -48.61 -37.04 -4.21
C ASN A 361 -49.32 -37.28 -5.55
N ASP A 362 -48.73 -36.89 -6.68
CA ASP A 362 -49.26 -37.16 -8.01
C ASP A 362 -49.36 -38.68 -8.24
N GLY A 363 -48.30 -39.44 -7.93
CA GLY A 363 -48.34 -40.91 -8.03
C GLY A 363 -49.33 -41.59 -7.07
N GLN A 364 -49.50 -41.04 -5.87
CA GLN A 364 -50.53 -41.48 -4.92
C GLN A 364 -51.94 -41.16 -5.43
N ASN A 365 -52.15 -39.97 -5.99
CA ASN A 365 -53.41 -39.54 -6.55
C ASN A 365 -53.78 -40.37 -7.79
N ASP A 366 -52.81 -40.70 -8.64
CA ASP A 366 -53.01 -41.63 -9.76
C ASP A 366 -53.41 -43.01 -9.24
N SER A 367 -52.72 -43.53 -8.22
CA SER A 367 -53.06 -44.81 -7.58
C SER A 367 -54.46 -44.79 -6.96
N LEU A 368 -54.82 -43.71 -6.26
CA LEU A 368 -56.16 -43.52 -5.69
C LEU A 368 -57.22 -43.39 -6.78
N ASN A 369 -56.94 -42.70 -7.87
CA ASN A 369 -57.86 -42.59 -9.00
C ASN A 369 -58.06 -43.96 -9.66
N MET A 370 -57.00 -44.74 -9.83
CA MET A 370 -57.10 -46.13 -10.31
C MET A 370 -57.91 -47.00 -9.35
N ALA A 371 -57.68 -46.90 -8.04
CA ALA A 371 -58.46 -47.61 -7.02
C ALA A 371 -59.94 -47.16 -7.03
N ARG A 372 -60.21 -45.86 -7.22
CA ARG A 372 -61.57 -45.32 -7.37
C ARG A 372 -62.26 -45.88 -8.62
N ILE A 373 -61.57 -45.90 -9.76
CA ILE A 373 -62.09 -46.48 -11.01
C ILE A 373 -62.39 -47.97 -10.81
N GLU A 374 -61.50 -48.70 -10.14
CA GLU A 374 -61.72 -50.12 -9.88
C GLU A 374 -62.86 -50.35 -8.89
N GLN A 375 -63.00 -49.50 -7.87
CA GLN A 375 -64.14 -49.50 -6.97
C GLN A 375 -65.45 -49.15 -7.71
N GLU A 376 -65.44 -48.20 -8.64
CA GLU A 376 -66.60 -47.87 -9.47
C GLU A 376 -67.00 -49.05 -10.36
N LYS A 377 -66.04 -49.74 -10.98
CA LYS A 377 -66.31 -50.98 -11.73
C LYS A 377 -66.84 -52.10 -10.83
N ALA A 378 -66.28 -52.26 -9.63
CA ALA A 378 -66.76 -53.24 -8.66
C ALA A 378 -68.17 -52.90 -8.18
N ASN A 379 -68.45 -51.63 -7.88
CA ASN A 379 -69.79 -51.13 -7.51
C ASN A 379 -70.79 -51.30 -8.66
N GLU A 380 -70.38 -51.07 -9.90
CA GLU A 380 -71.20 -51.33 -11.09
C GLU A 380 -71.46 -52.83 -11.24
N GLY A 381 -70.45 -53.67 -11.02
CA GLY A 381 -70.59 -55.13 -10.96
C GLY A 381 -71.56 -55.57 -9.86
N VAL A 382 -71.47 -55.00 -8.66
CA VAL A 382 -72.39 -55.22 -7.54
C VAL A 382 -73.79 -54.71 -7.89
N ARG A 383 -73.92 -53.55 -8.54
CA ARG A 383 -75.21 -53.02 -8.99
C ARG A 383 -75.86 -53.97 -9.99
N LEU A 384 -75.12 -54.46 -10.98
CA LEU A 384 -75.60 -55.46 -11.94
C LEU A 384 -75.97 -56.77 -11.24
N LEU A 385 -75.20 -57.19 -10.24
CA LEU A 385 -75.50 -58.36 -9.41
C LEU A 385 -76.75 -58.15 -8.57
N VAL A 386 -76.96 -56.98 -7.97
CA VAL A 386 -78.15 -56.61 -7.19
C VAL A 386 -79.37 -56.52 -8.11
N GLU A 387 -79.22 -55.96 -9.31
CA GLU A 387 -80.30 -55.91 -10.30
C GLU A 387 -80.64 -57.31 -10.83
N LYS A 388 -79.63 -58.16 -11.04
CA LYS A 388 -79.79 -59.58 -11.35
C LYS A 388 -80.48 -60.31 -10.21
N HIS A 389 -80.02 -60.15 -8.96
CA HIS A 389 -80.66 -60.71 -7.77
C HIS A 389 -82.08 -60.18 -7.58
N LYS A 390 -82.36 -58.92 -7.94
CA LYS A 390 -83.71 -58.35 -7.90
C LYS A 390 -84.60 -59.02 -8.95
N LYS A 391 -84.12 -59.17 -10.19
CA LYS A 391 -84.83 -59.88 -11.26
C LYS A 391 -85.00 -61.37 -10.93
N GLU A 392 -84.01 -62.00 -10.34
CA GLU A 392 -84.07 -63.39 -9.86
C GLU A 392 -85.00 -63.54 -8.66
N LYS A 393 -85.03 -62.58 -7.73
CA LYS A 393 -85.97 -62.55 -6.62
C LYS A 393 -87.39 -62.26 -7.10
N GLU A 394 -87.59 -61.37 -8.07
CA GLU A 394 -88.89 -61.16 -8.72
C GLU A 394 -89.31 -62.41 -9.50
N ALA A 395 -88.40 -63.08 -10.20
CA ALA A 395 -88.66 -64.34 -10.87
C ALA A 395 -88.96 -65.47 -9.87
N ALA A 396 -88.25 -65.53 -8.75
CA ALA A 396 -88.48 -66.48 -7.67
C ALA A 396 -89.79 -66.17 -6.93
N LEU A 397 -90.14 -64.91 -6.70
CA LEU A 397 -91.42 -64.50 -6.14
C LEU A 397 -92.56 -64.80 -7.11
N ASN A 398 -92.40 -64.52 -8.41
CA ASN A 398 -93.37 -64.91 -9.42
C ASN A 398 -93.49 -66.43 -9.54
N LYS A 399 -92.39 -67.17 -9.34
CA LYS A 399 -92.38 -68.63 -9.34
C LYS A 399 -92.94 -69.21 -8.05
N ILE A 400 -92.74 -68.57 -6.91
CA ILE A 400 -93.41 -68.89 -5.64
C ILE A 400 -94.89 -68.60 -5.78
N LEU A 401 -95.29 -67.46 -6.35
CA LEU A 401 -96.69 -67.13 -6.60
C LEU A 401 -97.33 -68.13 -7.58
N LEU A 402 -96.57 -68.58 -8.60
CA LEU A 402 -97.00 -69.60 -9.54
C LEU A 402 -97.07 -70.98 -8.89
N LEU A 403 -96.10 -71.33 -8.03
CA LEU A 403 -96.06 -72.59 -7.29
C LEU A 403 -97.11 -72.61 -6.17
N GLU A 404 -97.39 -71.49 -5.51
CA GLU A 404 -98.50 -71.29 -4.57
C GLU A 404 -99.82 -71.45 -5.32
N LYS A 405 -99.95 -70.86 -6.51
CA LYS A 405 -101.12 -71.08 -7.36
C LYS A 405 -101.25 -72.53 -7.81
N GLN A 406 -100.16 -73.21 -8.17
CA GLN A 406 -100.15 -74.63 -8.53
C GLN A 406 -100.39 -75.55 -7.32
N LEU A 407 -99.94 -75.15 -6.13
CA LEU A 407 -100.16 -75.85 -4.87
C LEU A 407 -101.61 -75.66 -4.41
N ASP A 408 -102.18 -74.47 -4.57
CA ASP A 408 -103.59 -74.17 -4.34
C ASP A 408 -104.47 -74.92 -5.35
N GLU A 409 -104.08 -74.99 -6.62
CA GLU A 409 -104.73 -75.81 -7.64
C GLU A 409 -104.62 -77.31 -7.29
N LYS A 410 -103.47 -77.78 -6.79
CA LYS A 410 -103.30 -79.17 -6.29
C LYS A 410 -104.16 -79.45 -5.07
N HIS A 411 -104.16 -78.56 -4.06
CA HIS A 411 -104.98 -78.71 -2.86
C HIS A 411 -106.48 -78.61 -3.21
N GLN A 412 -106.86 -77.79 -4.18
CA GLN A 412 -108.22 -77.73 -4.71
C GLN A 412 -108.59 -79.01 -5.45
N LEU A 413 -107.69 -79.59 -6.24
CA LEU A 413 -107.88 -80.90 -6.87
C LEU A 413 -108.01 -82.02 -5.82
N GLU A 414 -107.21 -82.02 -4.76
CA GLU A 414 -107.30 -82.97 -3.64
C GLU A 414 -108.60 -82.80 -2.84
N LEU A 415 -109.02 -81.57 -2.57
CA LEU A 415 -110.30 -81.25 -1.92
C LEU A 415 -111.48 -81.69 -2.78
N ASP A 416 -111.42 -81.43 -4.09
CA ASP A 416 -112.44 -81.87 -5.04
C ASP A 416 -112.48 -83.41 -5.13
N ILE A 417 -111.33 -84.11 -5.16
CA ILE A 417 -111.27 -85.58 -5.08
C ILE A 417 -111.94 -86.07 -3.79
N GLN A 418 -111.70 -85.43 -2.65
CA GLN A 418 -112.34 -85.79 -1.39
C GLN A 418 -113.84 -85.45 -1.35
N GLN A 419 -114.25 -84.29 -1.91
CA GLN A 419 -115.65 -83.91 -2.02
C GLN A 419 -116.42 -84.81 -2.99
N LEU A 420 -115.81 -85.19 -4.10
CA LEU A 420 -116.36 -86.13 -5.08
C LEU A 420 -116.46 -87.53 -4.47
N ARG A 421 -115.46 -88.00 -3.73
CA ARG A 421 -115.55 -89.24 -2.92
C ARG A 421 -116.69 -89.18 -1.89
N GLY A 422 -116.80 -88.08 -1.15
CA GLY A 422 -117.87 -87.88 -0.17
C GLY A 422 -119.26 -87.82 -0.81
N LYS A 423 -119.42 -87.15 -1.95
CA LYS A 423 -120.67 -87.15 -2.73
C LYS A 423 -121.00 -88.54 -3.28
N LEU A 424 -120.00 -89.31 -3.71
CA LEU A 424 -120.16 -90.69 -4.17
C LEU A 424 -120.60 -91.63 -3.01
N GLU A 425 -120.09 -91.39 -1.81
CA GLU A 425 -120.50 -92.07 -0.56
C GLU A 425 -121.96 -91.74 -0.19
N VAL A 426 -122.37 -90.47 -0.30
CA VAL A 426 -123.75 -90.03 -0.02
C VAL A 426 -124.74 -90.60 -1.05
N VAL A 427 -124.35 -90.67 -2.32
CA VAL A 427 -125.17 -91.27 -3.39
C VAL A 427 -125.34 -92.79 -3.20
N LYS A 428 -124.37 -93.49 -2.59
CA LYS A 428 -124.50 -94.92 -2.22
C LYS A 428 -125.51 -95.20 -1.10
N HIS A 429 -125.91 -94.20 -0.31
CA HIS A 429 -126.82 -94.37 0.83
C HIS A 429 -128.26 -93.89 0.57
N MET A 430 -128.57 -93.42 -0.65
CA MET A 430 -129.94 -93.14 -1.04
C MET A 430 -130.64 -94.43 -1.48
N GLU A 431 -131.37 -95.07 -0.58
CA GLU A 431 -132.27 -96.17 -0.91
C GLU A 431 -133.50 -95.63 -1.65
N GLY A 432 -133.52 -95.85 -2.97
CA GLY A 432 -134.65 -95.54 -3.84
C GLY A 432 -134.27 -95.62 -5.31
N GLU A 433 -134.65 -96.72 -5.98
CA GLU A 433 -134.38 -96.95 -7.40
C GLU A 433 -135.10 -95.91 -8.27
N GLY A 434 -134.31 -94.99 -8.83
CA GLY A 434 -134.71 -94.10 -9.91
C GLY A 434 -133.53 -93.87 -10.85
N VAL A 435 -133.79 -93.95 -12.16
CA VAL A 435 -132.82 -93.89 -13.27
C VAL A 435 -131.89 -92.65 -13.24
N ASP A 436 -132.24 -91.60 -12.47
CA ASP A 436 -131.46 -90.37 -12.28
C ASP A 436 -130.21 -90.55 -11.37
N VAL A 437 -130.22 -91.54 -10.46
CA VAL A 437 -129.10 -91.82 -9.55
C VAL A 437 -127.93 -92.45 -10.30
N LYS A 438 -128.22 -93.38 -11.22
CA LYS A 438 -127.20 -94.14 -11.95
C LYS A 438 -126.34 -93.25 -12.87
N LYS A 439 -126.99 -92.32 -13.59
CA LYS A 439 -126.30 -91.38 -14.49
C LYS A 439 -125.41 -90.39 -13.72
N ARG A 440 -125.88 -89.88 -12.58
CA ARG A 440 -125.06 -89.05 -11.67
C ARG A 440 -123.86 -89.81 -11.10
N THR A 441 -123.99 -91.11 -10.86
CA THR A 441 -122.89 -91.93 -10.32
C THR A 441 -121.80 -92.18 -11.36
N GLU A 442 -122.17 -92.40 -12.63
CA GLU A 442 -121.23 -92.62 -13.73
C GLU A 442 -120.48 -91.35 -14.12
N GLU A 443 -121.15 -90.18 -14.15
CA GLU A 443 -120.49 -88.89 -14.39
C GLU A 443 -119.48 -88.54 -13.29
N LEU A 444 -119.81 -88.81 -12.02
CA LEU A 444 -118.92 -88.58 -10.88
C LEU A 444 -117.69 -89.50 -10.87
N ASN A 445 -117.84 -90.76 -11.34
CA ASN A 445 -116.72 -91.69 -11.47
C ASN A 445 -115.75 -91.28 -12.58
N LYS A 446 -116.25 -90.75 -13.70
CA LYS A 446 -115.38 -90.30 -14.80
C LYS A 446 -114.53 -89.10 -14.39
N ASP A 447 -115.13 -88.11 -13.72
CA ASP A 447 -114.41 -86.92 -13.23
C ASP A 447 -113.38 -87.26 -12.14
N LEU A 448 -113.63 -88.31 -11.35
CA LEU A 448 -112.66 -88.82 -10.37
C LEU A 448 -111.45 -89.48 -11.05
N GLN A 449 -111.66 -90.23 -12.14
CA GLN A 449 -110.59 -90.91 -12.86
C GLN A 449 -109.68 -89.91 -13.59
N ASP A 450 -110.25 -88.92 -14.29
CA ASP A 450 -109.48 -87.92 -15.03
C ASP A 450 -108.54 -87.11 -14.11
N ARG A 451 -108.91 -86.94 -12.82
CA ARG A 451 -108.07 -86.26 -11.81
C ARG A 451 -106.99 -87.14 -11.19
N ILE A 452 -107.16 -88.47 -11.20
CA ILE A 452 -106.14 -89.43 -10.74
C ILE A 452 -105.02 -89.51 -11.77
N ASP A 453 -105.36 -89.62 -13.05
CA ASP A 453 -104.38 -89.73 -14.15
C ASP A 453 -103.46 -88.49 -14.21
N ALA A 454 -103.99 -87.29 -13.93
CA ALA A 454 -103.19 -86.05 -13.86
C ALA A 454 -102.18 -85.99 -12.70
N MET A 455 -102.36 -86.77 -11.63
CA MET A 455 -101.36 -86.89 -10.55
C MET A 455 -100.20 -87.81 -10.94
N GLU A 456 -100.46 -88.87 -11.72
CA GLU A 456 -99.41 -89.82 -12.14
C GLU A 456 -98.39 -89.15 -13.09
N ASP A 457 -98.84 -88.26 -13.98
CA ASP A 457 -97.96 -87.47 -14.87
C ASP A 457 -96.96 -86.57 -14.10
N LEU A 458 -97.35 -86.09 -12.91
CA LEU A 458 -96.50 -85.26 -12.04
C LEU A 458 -95.40 -86.07 -11.33
N GLU A 459 -95.65 -87.34 -11.02
CA GLU A 459 -94.67 -88.21 -10.36
C GLU A 459 -93.58 -88.68 -11.34
N GLU A 460 -93.92 -88.89 -12.61
CA GLU A 460 -92.96 -89.29 -13.66
C GLU A 460 -91.91 -88.20 -13.93
N LEU A 461 -92.31 -86.93 -13.93
CA LEU A 461 -91.41 -85.78 -14.09
C LEU A 461 -90.36 -85.69 -12.97
N ASN A 462 -90.73 -86.10 -11.75
CA ASN A 462 -89.85 -86.00 -10.58
C ASN A 462 -88.73 -87.05 -10.62
N GLN A 463 -88.99 -88.24 -11.16
CA GLN A 463 -87.95 -89.27 -11.36
C GLN A 463 -86.91 -88.86 -12.42
N ALA A 464 -87.31 -88.16 -13.48
CA ALA A 464 -86.40 -87.71 -14.54
C ALA A 464 -85.35 -86.69 -14.05
N LEU A 465 -85.70 -85.86 -13.07
CA LEU A 465 -84.79 -84.85 -12.52
C LEU A 465 -83.67 -85.46 -11.65
N ILE A 466 -83.97 -86.52 -10.90
CA ILE A 466 -82.98 -87.23 -10.05
C ILE A 466 -81.90 -87.92 -10.89
N ILE A 467 -82.29 -88.47 -12.05
CA ILE A 467 -81.34 -89.12 -12.97
C ILE A 467 -80.37 -88.08 -13.54
N LYS A 468 -80.87 -86.88 -13.89
CA LYS A 468 -80.07 -85.83 -14.51
C LYS A 468 -79.01 -85.23 -13.55
N GLU A 469 -79.30 -85.13 -12.26
CA GLU A 469 -78.36 -84.63 -11.24
C GLU A 469 -77.16 -85.57 -11.06
N ARG A 470 -77.40 -86.89 -11.02
CA ARG A 470 -76.31 -87.89 -10.91
C ARG A 470 -75.39 -87.84 -12.12
N MET A 471 -75.95 -87.72 -13.33
CA MET A 471 -75.17 -87.61 -14.56
C MET A 471 -74.23 -86.40 -14.57
N THR A 472 -74.69 -85.22 -14.13
CA THR A 472 -73.84 -84.02 -14.12
C THR A 472 -72.72 -84.05 -13.08
N ASN A 473 -72.89 -84.82 -12.00
CA ASN A 473 -71.86 -84.97 -10.97
C ASN A 473 -70.75 -85.93 -11.43
N ASP A 474 -71.10 -87.00 -12.14
CA ASP A 474 -70.13 -87.93 -12.72
C ASP A 474 -69.25 -87.24 -13.78
N GLU A 475 -69.86 -86.43 -14.66
CA GLU A 475 -69.13 -85.64 -15.68
C GLU A 475 -68.09 -84.69 -15.06
N LEU A 476 -68.38 -84.12 -13.88
CA LEU A 476 -67.51 -83.17 -13.21
C LEU A 476 -66.30 -83.87 -12.56
N GLN A 477 -66.48 -85.08 -12.03
CA GLN A 477 -65.37 -85.88 -11.49
C GLN A 477 -64.46 -86.42 -12.60
N ASP A 478 -65.02 -86.82 -13.74
CA ASP A 478 -64.25 -87.27 -14.89
C ASP A 478 -63.41 -86.14 -15.49
N ALA A 479 -63.98 -84.93 -15.60
CA ALA A 479 -63.23 -83.74 -16.04
C ALA A 479 -62.03 -83.42 -15.14
N LYS A 480 -62.15 -83.63 -13.81
CA LYS A 480 -61.03 -83.43 -12.86
C LYS A 480 -59.93 -84.47 -13.06
N LYS A 481 -60.29 -85.74 -13.27
CA LYS A 481 -59.33 -86.83 -13.51
C LYS A 481 -58.56 -86.63 -14.82
N GLU A 482 -59.26 -86.29 -15.90
CA GLU A 482 -58.63 -85.99 -17.19
C GLU A 482 -57.66 -84.82 -17.11
N LEU A 483 -58.01 -83.77 -16.36
CA LEU A 483 -57.13 -82.61 -16.18
C LEU A 483 -55.84 -82.97 -15.44
N ILE A 484 -55.91 -83.81 -14.39
CA ILE A 484 -54.73 -84.28 -13.66
C ILE A 484 -53.85 -85.15 -14.57
N SER A 485 -54.45 -86.06 -15.35
CA SER A 485 -53.75 -86.92 -16.31
C SER A 485 -53.02 -86.10 -17.38
N GLY A 486 -53.71 -85.18 -18.04
CA GLY A 486 -53.14 -84.38 -19.13
C GLY A 486 -52.07 -83.37 -18.71
N LEU A 487 -52.00 -83.02 -17.42
CA LEU A 487 -51.02 -82.06 -16.92
C LEU A 487 -49.67 -82.68 -16.53
N VAL A 488 -49.56 -84.00 -16.43
CA VAL A 488 -48.31 -84.69 -16.07
C VAL A 488 -47.16 -84.34 -17.03
N ASP A 489 -47.43 -84.31 -18.34
CA ASP A 489 -46.40 -84.06 -19.36
C ASP A 489 -46.15 -82.57 -19.65
N LEU A 490 -47.06 -81.69 -19.21
CA LEU A 490 -47.03 -80.25 -19.49
C LEU A 490 -46.34 -79.43 -18.39
N LEU A 491 -46.22 -79.98 -17.18
CA LEU A 491 -45.69 -79.28 -16.02
C LEU A 491 -44.22 -79.65 -15.78
N GLY A 492 -43.32 -78.71 -16.08
CA GLY A 492 -41.89 -78.86 -15.77
C GLY A 492 -41.55 -78.58 -14.29
N PRO A 493 -40.36 -78.97 -13.82
CA PRO A 493 -39.95 -78.82 -12.41
C PRO A 493 -39.90 -77.38 -11.87
N ARG A 494 -40.04 -76.37 -12.75
CA ARG A 494 -40.08 -74.94 -12.38
C ARG A 494 -41.48 -74.32 -12.51
N SER A 495 -42.53 -75.13 -12.64
CA SER A 495 -43.90 -74.64 -12.76
C SER A 495 -44.48 -74.25 -11.39
N ASN A 496 -45.23 -73.13 -11.36
CA ASN A 496 -45.95 -72.68 -10.16
C ASN A 496 -47.12 -73.59 -9.79
N ILE A 497 -47.71 -74.29 -10.77
CA ILE A 497 -48.68 -75.36 -10.56
C ILE A 497 -47.99 -76.68 -10.85
N GLY A 498 -48.07 -77.62 -9.90
CA GLY A 498 -47.52 -78.96 -9.98
C GLY A 498 -48.58 -80.00 -9.68
N ILE A 499 -48.20 -81.28 -9.83
CA ILE A 499 -48.97 -82.41 -9.34
C ILE A 499 -48.24 -82.93 -8.12
N ARG A 500 -48.94 -82.99 -6.98
CA ARG A 500 -48.40 -83.55 -5.73
C ARG A 500 -49.08 -84.89 -5.47
N ARG A 501 -48.26 -85.90 -5.16
CA ARG A 501 -48.72 -87.24 -4.77
C ARG A 501 -48.86 -87.28 -3.26
N MET A 502 -50.08 -87.14 -2.77
CA MET A 502 -50.38 -87.08 -1.34
C MET A 502 -50.26 -88.47 -0.73
N GLY A 503 -49.46 -88.60 0.32
CA GLY A 503 -49.20 -89.88 0.99
C GLY A 503 -48.09 -90.73 0.38
N GLN A 504 -47.28 -90.17 -0.52
CA GLN A 504 -46.05 -90.80 -1.00
C GLN A 504 -44.86 -90.43 -0.10
N VAL A 505 -44.09 -91.44 0.32
CA VAL A 505 -42.89 -91.26 1.15
C VAL A 505 -41.79 -90.58 0.32
N ASP A 506 -41.14 -89.55 0.88
CA ASP A 506 -39.99 -88.90 0.25
C ASP A 506 -38.76 -89.80 0.36
N GLU A 507 -38.12 -90.07 -0.79
CA GLU A 507 -36.97 -90.97 -0.89
C GLU A 507 -35.66 -90.35 -0.39
N LYS A 508 -35.54 -89.02 -0.43
CA LYS A 508 -34.27 -88.33 -0.13
C LYS A 508 -33.75 -88.58 1.29
N PRO A 509 -34.58 -88.50 2.35
CA PRO A 509 -34.09 -88.74 3.71
C PRO A 509 -33.58 -90.17 3.91
N PHE A 510 -34.17 -91.15 3.21
CA PHE A 510 -33.71 -92.54 3.24
C PHE A 510 -32.35 -92.71 2.56
N ILE A 511 -32.14 -92.04 1.41
CA ILE A 511 -30.85 -92.02 0.71
C ILE A 511 -29.76 -91.44 1.62
N GLU A 512 -30.04 -90.32 2.28
CA GLU A 512 -29.08 -89.67 3.19
C GLU A 512 -28.77 -90.50 4.43
N ALA A 513 -29.77 -91.18 5.01
CA ALA A 513 -29.58 -92.10 6.12
C ALA A 513 -28.78 -93.37 5.73
N CYS A 514 -28.95 -93.86 4.50
CA CYS A 514 -28.27 -95.06 4.01
C CYS A 514 -26.83 -94.81 3.55
N LYS A 515 -26.50 -93.61 3.07
CA LYS A 515 -25.15 -93.21 2.61
C LYS A 515 -24.01 -93.59 3.56
N PRO A 516 -24.06 -93.24 4.87
CA PRO A 516 -22.98 -93.57 5.80
C PRO A 516 -22.92 -95.06 6.17
N LYS A 517 -24.04 -95.81 6.08
CA LYS A 517 -24.11 -97.23 6.48
C LYS A 517 -23.78 -98.22 5.36
N TYR A 518 -24.16 -97.92 4.11
CA TYR A 518 -24.09 -98.87 2.99
C TYR A 518 -23.23 -98.39 1.81
N GLY A 519 -22.70 -97.16 1.87
CA GLY A 519 -21.73 -96.65 0.88
C GLY A 519 -22.28 -96.67 -0.54
N ALA A 520 -21.68 -97.46 -1.43
CA ALA A 520 -22.07 -97.53 -2.85
C ALA A 520 -23.46 -98.16 -3.08
N GLU A 521 -23.96 -98.97 -2.14
CA GLU A 521 -25.29 -99.60 -2.22
C GLU A 521 -26.38 -98.76 -1.53
N ALA A 522 -26.04 -97.56 -1.06
CA ALA A 522 -26.94 -96.70 -0.29
C ALA A 522 -28.23 -96.34 -1.03
N ASP A 523 -28.17 -96.06 -2.33
CA ASP A 523 -29.36 -95.70 -3.12
C ASP A 523 -30.31 -96.90 -3.28
N THR A 524 -29.77 -98.10 -3.50
CA THR A 524 -30.55 -99.34 -3.62
C THR A 524 -31.19 -99.70 -2.27
N LYS A 525 -30.43 -99.60 -1.17
CA LYS A 525 -30.96 -99.86 0.18
C LYS A 525 -32.00 -98.83 0.60
N ALA A 526 -31.80 -97.55 0.27
CA ALA A 526 -32.78 -96.51 0.52
C ALA A 526 -34.09 -96.77 -0.23
N LEU A 527 -34.04 -97.18 -1.50
CA LEU A 527 -35.22 -97.56 -2.28
C LEU A 527 -35.96 -98.76 -1.68
N GLU A 528 -35.23 -99.78 -1.19
CA GLU A 528 -35.83 -100.92 -0.47
C GLU A 528 -36.57 -100.45 0.79
N PHE A 529 -35.93 -99.60 1.61
CA PHE A 529 -36.54 -99.05 2.82
C PHE A 529 -37.74 -98.15 2.49
N CYS A 530 -37.65 -97.27 1.49
CA CYS A 530 -38.77 -96.43 1.06
C CYS A 530 -39.96 -97.27 0.60
N SER A 531 -39.73 -98.32 -0.21
CA SER A 531 -40.80 -99.20 -0.68
C SER A 531 -41.46 -99.93 0.49
N MET A 532 -40.66 -100.48 1.40
CA MET A 532 -41.17 -101.17 2.59
C MET A 532 -42.02 -100.24 3.46
N TRP A 533 -41.59 -99.00 3.68
CA TRP A 533 -42.36 -98.03 4.45
C TRP A 533 -43.59 -97.52 3.70
N GLN A 534 -43.51 -97.38 2.38
CA GLN A 534 -44.68 -97.07 1.56
C GLN A 534 -45.74 -98.17 1.61
N ASP A 535 -45.32 -99.44 1.67
CA ASP A 535 -46.23 -100.59 1.83
C ASP A 535 -46.81 -100.67 3.25
N ASN A 536 -46.02 -100.37 4.28
CA ASN A 536 -46.53 -100.24 5.65
C ASN A 536 -47.65 -99.19 5.72
N LEU A 537 -47.46 -98.02 5.10
CA LEU A 537 -48.50 -96.98 5.06
C LEU A 537 -49.80 -97.44 4.37
N ARG A 538 -49.74 -98.41 3.46
CA ARG A 538 -50.91 -98.98 2.77
C ARG A 538 -51.61 -100.08 3.56
N ASP A 539 -51.01 -100.58 4.64
CA ASP A 539 -51.62 -101.59 5.49
C ASP A 539 -52.77 -100.97 6.28
N ALA A 540 -54.01 -101.32 5.90
CA ALA A 540 -55.22 -100.85 6.56
C ALA A 540 -55.28 -101.23 8.06
N ASN A 541 -54.47 -102.20 8.52
CA ASN A 541 -54.40 -102.60 9.92
C ASN A 541 -53.39 -101.79 10.75
N TRP A 542 -52.56 -100.95 10.12
CA TRP A 542 -51.59 -100.13 10.82
C TRP A 542 -51.99 -98.65 10.76
N HIS A 543 -52.49 -98.15 11.89
CA HIS A 543 -53.00 -96.79 12.02
C HIS A 543 -52.44 -96.11 13.30
N PRO A 544 -51.19 -95.60 13.27
CA PRO A 544 -50.51 -95.09 14.46
C PRO A 544 -50.93 -93.65 14.76
N PHE A 545 -52.23 -93.45 14.99
CA PHE A 545 -52.83 -92.18 15.39
C PHE A 545 -53.53 -92.32 16.73
N LYS A 546 -53.39 -91.29 17.58
CA LYS A 546 -54.15 -91.10 18.81
C LYS A 546 -55.04 -89.87 18.70
N ILE A 547 -56.21 -89.92 19.32
CA ILE A 547 -57.14 -88.80 19.37
C ILE A 547 -56.79 -87.94 20.59
N VAL A 548 -56.51 -86.66 20.37
CA VAL A 548 -56.33 -85.68 21.44
C VAL A 548 -57.46 -84.66 21.39
N THR A 549 -58.14 -84.49 22.52
CA THR A 549 -59.26 -83.55 22.66
C THR A 549 -58.77 -82.28 23.32
N THR A 550 -58.78 -81.17 22.59
CA THR A 550 -58.38 -79.85 23.09
C THR A 550 -59.60 -78.91 22.98
N GLY A 551 -60.41 -78.83 24.03
CA GLY A 551 -61.68 -78.07 24.01
C GLY A 551 -62.81 -78.80 23.27
N GLU A 552 -63.55 -78.09 22.40
CA GLU A 552 -64.70 -78.64 21.63
C GLU A 552 -64.31 -79.41 20.34
N LYS A 553 -63.01 -79.57 20.06
CA LYS A 553 -62.53 -80.32 18.89
C LYS A 553 -61.60 -81.46 19.30
N SER A 554 -61.86 -82.64 18.74
CA SER A 554 -61.02 -83.83 18.80
C SER A 554 -60.20 -83.94 17.51
N GLU A 555 -58.87 -83.93 17.61
CA GLU A 555 -57.95 -84.05 16.48
C GLU A 555 -57.18 -85.37 16.56
N GLN A 556 -56.99 -86.04 15.43
CA GLN A 556 -56.14 -87.22 15.32
C GLN A 556 -54.70 -86.77 15.08
N ILE A 557 -53.80 -87.12 15.99
CA ILE A 557 -52.36 -86.85 15.87
C ILE A 557 -51.59 -88.16 15.87
N ILE A 558 -50.37 -88.16 15.36
CA ILE A 558 -49.54 -89.36 15.33
C ILE A 558 -49.22 -89.82 16.75
N ASP A 559 -49.28 -91.12 16.99
CA ASP A 559 -48.79 -91.70 18.23
C ASP A 559 -47.28 -91.92 18.18
N GLU A 560 -46.54 -90.97 18.78
CA GLU A 560 -45.06 -91.03 18.85
C GLU A 560 -44.52 -92.26 19.61
N GLY A 561 -45.38 -92.99 20.33
CA GLY A 561 -45.03 -94.24 21.01
C GLY A 561 -45.26 -95.51 20.18
N ASP A 562 -45.75 -95.42 18.94
CA ASP A 562 -45.96 -96.59 18.07
C ASP A 562 -44.65 -97.37 17.85
N GLU A 563 -44.67 -98.68 18.10
CA GLU A 563 -43.47 -99.51 18.09
C GLU A 563 -42.73 -99.48 16.73
N LYS A 564 -43.47 -99.44 15.60
CA LYS A 564 -42.86 -99.37 14.27
C LYS A 564 -42.23 -98.01 14.04
N LEU A 565 -42.92 -96.92 14.38
CA LEU A 565 -42.39 -95.56 14.22
C LEU A 565 -41.20 -95.27 15.13
N VAL A 566 -41.20 -95.77 16.37
CA VAL A 566 -40.04 -95.67 17.28
C VAL A 566 -38.85 -96.44 16.71
N GLY A 567 -39.05 -97.68 16.24
CA GLY A 567 -38.01 -98.47 15.60
C GLY A 567 -37.42 -97.81 14.35
N LEU A 568 -38.26 -97.18 13.51
CA LEU A 568 -37.82 -96.42 12.35
C LEU A 568 -36.84 -95.30 12.72
N LYS A 569 -37.20 -94.55 13.76
CA LYS A 569 -36.44 -93.39 14.23
C LYS A 569 -35.10 -93.81 14.82
N GLU A 570 -35.04 -94.93 15.53
CA GLU A 570 -33.79 -95.50 16.05
C GLU A 570 -32.89 -96.07 14.94
N GLU A 571 -33.47 -96.74 13.94
CA GLU A 571 -32.70 -97.42 12.89
C GLU A 571 -32.19 -96.47 11.79
N LEU A 572 -33.04 -95.57 11.30
CA LEU A 572 -32.75 -94.72 10.13
C LEU A 572 -32.71 -93.22 10.46
N GLY A 573 -33.05 -92.83 11.68
CA GLY A 573 -32.90 -91.47 12.18
C GLY A 573 -34.13 -90.57 11.97
N GLU A 574 -34.03 -89.35 12.53
CA GLU A 574 -35.15 -88.41 12.65
C GLU A 574 -35.73 -87.95 11.31
N GLU A 575 -34.88 -87.75 10.30
CA GLU A 575 -35.32 -87.21 9.02
C GLU A 575 -36.14 -88.24 8.22
N VAL A 576 -35.85 -89.53 8.38
CA VAL A 576 -36.65 -90.61 7.81
C VAL A 576 -37.98 -90.75 8.54
N TYR A 577 -37.98 -90.65 9.87
CA TYR A 577 -39.21 -90.61 10.68
C TYR A 577 -40.14 -89.48 10.23
N LYS A 578 -39.63 -88.26 10.05
CA LYS A 578 -40.40 -87.11 9.56
C LYS A 578 -41.00 -87.35 8.17
N ALA A 579 -40.25 -87.99 7.27
CA ALA A 579 -40.73 -88.28 5.92
C ALA A 579 -41.92 -89.25 5.93
N VAL A 580 -41.83 -90.34 6.72
CA VAL A 580 -42.89 -91.35 6.83
C VAL A 580 -44.12 -90.80 7.54
N THR A 581 -43.93 -90.07 8.64
CA THR A 581 -45.03 -89.46 9.41
C THR A 581 -45.77 -88.38 8.60
N THR A 582 -45.05 -87.59 7.80
CA THR A 582 -45.68 -86.63 6.87
C THR A 582 -46.55 -87.35 5.84
N ALA A 583 -46.05 -88.41 5.21
CA ALA A 583 -46.82 -89.19 4.25
C ALA A 583 -48.05 -89.87 4.88
N LEU A 584 -47.94 -90.31 6.13
CA LEU A 584 -49.04 -90.91 6.87
C LEU A 584 -50.19 -89.90 7.11
N VAL A 585 -49.88 -88.67 7.54
CA VAL A 585 -50.88 -87.60 7.74
C VAL A 585 -51.57 -87.27 6.43
N GLU A 586 -50.79 -87.09 5.35
CA GLU A 586 -51.33 -86.78 4.03
C GLU A 586 -52.29 -87.87 3.52
N MET A 587 -52.00 -89.15 3.78
CA MET A 587 -52.89 -90.23 3.33
C MET A 587 -54.21 -90.27 4.11
N ASN A 588 -54.17 -89.98 5.41
CA ASN A 588 -55.38 -89.88 6.22
C ASN A 588 -56.25 -88.68 5.80
N GLU A 589 -55.65 -87.54 5.49
CA GLU A 589 -56.38 -86.34 5.07
C GLU A 589 -57.04 -86.46 3.70
N TYR A 590 -56.34 -87.08 2.73
CA TYR A 590 -56.79 -87.07 1.33
C TYR A 590 -57.47 -88.37 0.89
N ASN A 591 -57.25 -89.49 1.59
CA ASN A 591 -57.82 -90.78 1.23
C ASN A 591 -57.91 -91.76 2.42
N ALA A 592 -58.52 -91.32 3.54
CA ALA A 592 -58.67 -92.10 4.77
C ALA A 592 -59.17 -93.54 4.55
N SER A 593 -60.15 -93.73 3.67
CA SER A 593 -60.78 -95.05 3.46
C SER A 593 -60.05 -95.94 2.46
N GLY A 594 -59.27 -95.34 1.55
CA GLY A 594 -58.63 -96.05 0.43
C GLY A 594 -57.18 -96.45 0.69
N SER A 595 -56.46 -95.74 1.56
CA SER A 595 -55.05 -96.01 1.91
C SER A 595 -54.12 -96.17 0.70
N TYR A 596 -54.40 -95.46 -0.40
CA TYR A 596 -53.54 -95.36 -1.57
C TYR A 596 -53.23 -93.90 -1.90
N VAL A 597 -52.08 -93.69 -2.54
CA VAL A 597 -51.58 -92.36 -2.94
C VAL A 597 -52.52 -91.71 -3.94
N VAL A 598 -52.95 -90.47 -3.65
CA VAL A 598 -53.83 -89.68 -4.54
C VAL A 598 -53.05 -88.50 -5.12
N SER A 599 -53.15 -88.34 -6.43
CA SER A 599 -52.60 -87.17 -7.13
C SER A 599 -53.56 -85.99 -7.00
N GLU A 600 -53.07 -84.85 -6.52
CA GLU A 600 -53.83 -83.61 -6.46
C GLU A 600 -53.09 -82.47 -7.15
N LEU A 601 -53.87 -81.53 -7.69
CA LEU A 601 -53.34 -80.30 -8.29
C LEU A 601 -52.82 -79.40 -7.17
N TRP A 602 -51.56 -78.98 -7.27
CA TRP A 602 -50.85 -78.28 -6.20
C TRP A 602 -50.29 -76.95 -6.68
N ASN A 603 -50.43 -75.91 -5.85
CA ASN A 603 -49.77 -74.65 -6.05
C ASN A 603 -48.44 -74.68 -5.28
N ASN A 604 -47.34 -74.81 -6.03
CA ASN A 604 -45.99 -74.93 -5.49
C ASN A 604 -45.49 -73.64 -4.81
N LYS A 605 -46.05 -72.48 -5.17
CA LYS A 605 -45.67 -71.20 -4.57
C LYS A 605 -46.25 -71.04 -3.16
N ASP A 606 -47.54 -71.34 -3.04
CA ASP A 606 -48.29 -71.14 -1.79
C ASP A 606 -48.35 -72.42 -0.93
N ASN A 607 -47.74 -73.50 -1.41
CA ASN A 607 -47.71 -74.83 -0.81
C ASN A 607 -49.10 -75.33 -0.33
N ARG A 608 -50.10 -75.26 -1.22
CA ARG A 608 -51.48 -75.71 -0.97
C ARG A 608 -52.15 -76.31 -2.21
N LYS A 609 -53.30 -76.97 -2.02
CA LYS A 609 -54.17 -77.45 -3.11
C LYS A 609 -54.56 -76.30 -4.04
N ALA A 610 -54.40 -76.51 -5.34
CA ALA A 610 -54.78 -75.56 -6.38
C ALA A 610 -56.26 -75.71 -6.74
N SER A 611 -56.94 -74.59 -6.97
CA SER A 611 -58.30 -74.55 -7.49
C SER A 611 -58.34 -74.74 -9.00
N MET A 612 -59.47 -75.23 -9.54
CA MET A 612 -59.64 -75.43 -10.99
C MET A 612 -59.43 -74.14 -11.79
N GLY A 613 -59.83 -72.98 -11.24
CA GLY A 613 -59.59 -71.68 -11.86
C GLY A 613 -58.10 -71.33 -11.96
N GLU A 614 -57.32 -71.58 -10.90
CA GLU A 614 -55.87 -71.36 -10.90
C GLU A 614 -55.17 -72.27 -11.92
N VAL A 615 -55.62 -73.51 -12.06
CA VAL A 615 -55.07 -74.47 -13.03
C VAL A 615 -55.39 -74.05 -14.47
N VAL A 616 -56.63 -73.66 -14.76
CA VAL A 616 -57.01 -73.17 -16.10
C VAL A 616 -56.27 -71.88 -16.44
N GLU A 617 -56.13 -70.93 -15.51
CA GLU A 617 -55.37 -69.71 -15.74
C GLU A 617 -53.89 -70.01 -16.01
N HIS A 618 -53.31 -70.99 -15.29
CA HIS A 618 -51.95 -71.45 -15.53
C HIS A 618 -51.79 -72.07 -16.92
N ILE A 619 -52.69 -72.96 -17.34
CA ILE A 619 -52.70 -73.57 -18.67
C ILE A 619 -52.81 -72.49 -19.75
N LEU A 620 -53.72 -71.52 -19.59
CA LEU A 620 -53.90 -70.41 -20.54
C LEU A 620 -52.65 -69.54 -20.64
N LYS A 621 -51.96 -69.27 -19.52
CA LYS A 621 -50.69 -68.54 -19.52
C LYS A 621 -49.59 -69.31 -20.24
N GLN A 622 -49.43 -70.60 -19.96
CA GLN A 622 -48.46 -71.47 -20.65
C GLN A 622 -48.74 -71.56 -22.16
N TRP A 623 -50.01 -71.72 -22.54
CA TRP A 623 -50.42 -71.75 -23.94
C TRP A 623 -50.15 -70.43 -24.66
N LYS A 624 -50.47 -69.29 -24.05
CA LYS A 624 -50.13 -67.96 -24.61
C LYS A 624 -48.62 -67.75 -24.75
N ALA A 625 -47.82 -68.27 -23.82
CA ALA A 625 -46.36 -68.19 -23.88
C ALA A 625 -45.77 -69.07 -25.00
N LYS A 626 -46.29 -70.29 -25.20
CA LYS A 626 -45.90 -71.17 -26.32
C LYS A 626 -46.34 -70.65 -27.70
N ARG A 627 -47.33 -69.75 -27.78
CA ARG A 627 -47.82 -69.15 -29.04
C ARG A 627 -47.06 -67.89 -29.46
N LYS A 628 -46.27 -67.30 -28.56
CA LYS A 628 -45.39 -66.13 -28.79
C LYS A 628 -43.94 -66.52 -29.10
N ARG A 629 -43.58 -67.78 -28.88
CA ARG A 629 -42.39 -68.43 -29.46
C ARG A 629 -42.84 -69.17 -30.71
#